data_AF-A0A7C4VMA0-F1
#
_entry.id   AF-A0A7C4VMA0-F1
#
_cell.length_a   1.000
_cell.length_b   1.000
_cell.length_c   1.000
_cell.angle_alpha   90.00
_cell.angle_beta   90.00
_cell.angle_gamma   90.00
#
_symmetry.space_group_name_H-M   'P 1'
#
loop_
_entity.id
_entity.type
_entity.pdbx_description
1 polymer ?
#
loop_
_entity_poly.entity_id
_entity_poly.type
_entity_poly.pdbx_seq_one_letter_code
_entity_poly.pdbx_strand_id
1 'polypeptide(L)'
;MSRLGPVQRKILAIFQDGRPMSLDHVSKETGISSSLVGDALRRLWQRGYLLRTDKPIREVNRAFRGRAGISSNMRTYYLYILRPSEKDTISMGNYHFVKYGREHLDVRGRRHGSKAKKILDFLRENKSKACFSNEVARALKGRGVNPSDVMTNVRRFEKKGLVYVRGYRTDYGETPFRDGYLLTWVDQDKPREQALEEAIQRTELALKENESVSPIVHRVRRIRDIVFESTKLGNLVSFEFIKNKLNCSDHEAETAISRALQLYPDIREVKLFNAYRYYYHNSMPTEELNAAIVMKENYIRKVKGSANRIGHNWEASVEWFIDTLTTGAHFWIQRHRNNAMDPKRITIHLIKSVGGRKNNAEVDRVWEVTPAPLLQPTTYVLECKWGLIRKKDVDNFFNILLWSKEFGVDTPEGRKIKQGVVGVFAGSAFDPKEKVQLKDGSKISLSSYAARMNIQLLKVTDFNERLWKRGCPKNISVQKICKLARDEKEVRDILENIWENPKSSEKILSQISIKNRDVYEFEKCLLRVRDMNFEDC
;
A
#
# COMPACT_ATOMS: atom_id res chain seq x y z
N MET A 1 -5.28 16.62 77.74
CA MET A 1 -4.80 15.28 77.31
C MET A 1 -5.87 14.17 77.41
N SER A 2 -7.14 14.46 77.76
CA SER A 2 -8.20 13.48 78.05
C SER A 2 -8.89 12.81 76.84
N ARG A 3 -8.55 13.18 75.59
CA ARG A 3 -9.17 12.63 74.34
C ARG A 3 -8.22 11.77 73.46
N LEU A 4 -7.05 11.41 73.97
CA LEU A 4 -6.07 10.58 73.23
C LEU A 4 -6.15 9.13 73.69
N GLY A 5 -6.22 8.19 72.73
CA GLY A 5 -6.21 6.76 73.03
C GLY A 5 -4.86 6.30 73.60
N PRO A 6 -4.80 5.11 74.23
CA PRO A 6 -3.58 4.59 74.88
C PRO A 6 -2.37 4.53 73.93
N VAL A 7 -2.59 4.12 72.67
CA VAL A 7 -1.57 4.08 71.62
C VAL A 7 -1.02 5.47 71.29
N GLN A 8 -1.88 6.49 71.21
CA GLN A 8 -1.46 7.86 70.90
C GLN A 8 -0.65 8.49 72.03
N ARG A 9 -1.01 8.21 73.29
CA ARG A 9 -0.23 8.65 74.46
C ARG A 9 1.15 8.02 74.48
N LYS A 10 1.24 6.71 74.25
CA LYS A 10 2.52 5.98 74.18
C LYS A 10 3.43 6.53 73.07
N ILE A 11 2.86 6.84 71.91
CA ILE A 11 3.60 7.45 70.80
C ILE A 11 4.08 8.87 71.14
N LEU A 12 3.23 9.73 71.72
CA LEU A 12 3.64 11.10 72.08
C LEU A 12 4.74 11.13 73.15
N ALA A 13 4.74 10.18 74.09
CA ALA A 13 5.77 10.11 75.14
C ALA A 13 7.19 9.97 74.56
N ILE A 14 7.33 9.28 73.43
CA ILE A 14 8.63 9.02 72.80
C ILE A 14 9.17 10.26 72.08
N PHE A 15 8.31 11.20 71.68
CA PHE A 15 8.72 12.46 71.06
C PHE A 15 9.07 13.58 72.07
N GLN A 16 9.02 13.29 73.39
CA GLN A 16 9.32 14.30 74.42
C GLN A 16 10.78 14.78 74.40
N ASP A 17 11.70 13.97 73.86
CA ASP A 17 13.12 14.29 73.70
C ASP A 17 13.39 15.30 72.57
N GLY A 18 12.34 15.73 71.84
CA GLY A 18 12.44 16.69 70.74
C GLY A 18 13.11 16.14 69.49
N ARG A 19 13.40 14.83 69.40
CA ARG A 19 14.10 14.25 68.24
C ARG A 19 13.12 13.90 67.12
N PRO A 20 13.48 14.14 65.83
CA PRO A 20 12.66 13.70 64.72
C PRO A 20 12.72 12.18 64.58
N MET A 21 11.56 11.54 64.46
CA MET A 21 11.51 10.08 64.31
C MET A 21 10.69 9.66 63.10
N SER A 22 11.13 8.59 62.47
CA SER A 22 10.41 7.91 61.39
C SER A 22 9.38 6.94 61.98
N LEU A 23 8.41 6.52 61.15
CA LEU A 23 7.45 5.49 61.53
C LEU A 23 8.15 4.19 61.99
N ASP A 24 9.23 3.78 61.33
CA ASP A 24 9.97 2.55 61.67
C ASP A 24 10.65 2.68 63.03
N HIS A 25 11.22 3.84 63.34
CA HIS A 25 11.81 4.11 64.67
C HIS A 25 10.74 4.10 65.76
N VAL A 26 9.61 4.79 65.55
CA VAL A 26 8.50 4.78 66.50
C VAL A 26 7.94 3.37 66.70
N SER A 27 7.83 2.58 65.62
CA SER A 27 7.40 1.18 65.66
C SER A 27 8.32 0.32 66.53
N LYS A 28 9.64 0.45 66.35
CA LYS A 28 10.66 -0.25 67.14
C LYS A 28 10.65 0.15 68.61
N GLU A 29 10.63 1.44 68.91
CA GLU A 29 10.64 1.97 70.29
C GLU A 29 9.35 1.66 71.05
N THR A 30 8.20 1.68 70.37
CA THR A 30 6.91 1.39 71.02
C THR A 30 6.57 -0.11 71.12
N GLY A 31 7.18 -0.94 70.27
CA GLY A 31 6.77 -2.33 70.04
C GLY A 31 5.41 -2.48 69.34
N ILE A 32 4.85 -1.40 68.77
CA ILE A 32 3.52 -1.39 68.13
C ILE A 32 3.69 -1.64 66.63
N SER A 33 2.77 -2.39 66.02
CA SER A 33 2.83 -2.65 64.57
C SER A 33 2.88 -1.38 63.73
N SER A 34 3.71 -1.39 62.69
CA SER A 34 3.92 -0.25 61.79
C SER A 34 2.63 0.31 61.19
N SER A 35 1.62 -0.53 60.95
CA SER A 35 0.29 -0.11 60.47
C SER A 35 -0.43 0.78 61.50
N LEU A 36 -0.51 0.33 62.76
CA LEU A 36 -1.16 1.06 63.85
C LEU A 36 -0.40 2.36 64.19
N VAL A 37 0.93 2.32 64.18
CA VAL A 37 1.77 3.51 64.35
C VAL A 37 1.52 4.52 63.24
N GLY A 38 1.45 4.07 61.97
CA GLY A 38 1.16 4.95 60.83
C GLY A 38 -0.17 5.68 60.97
N ASP A 39 -1.23 4.97 61.33
CA ASP A 39 -2.54 5.58 61.56
C ASP A 39 -2.55 6.54 62.75
N ALA A 40 -1.86 6.18 63.84
CA ALA A 40 -1.77 7.01 65.02
C ALA A 40 -0.97 8.30 64.77
N LEU A 41 0.19 8.23 64.09
CA LEU A 41 0.99 9.38 63.69
C LEU A 41 0.20 10.31 62.76
N ARG A 42 -0.53 9.75 61.79
CA ARG A 42 -1.39 10.55 60.91
C ARG A 42 -2.46 11.29 61.69
N ARG A 43 -3.14 10.63 62.64
CA ARG A 43 -4.16 11.27 63.49
C ARG A 43 -3.56 12.33 64.41
N LEU A 44 -2.37 12.10 64.96
CA LEU A 44 -1.67 13.05 65.82
C LEU A 44 -1.22 14.30 65.04
N TRP A 45 -0.72 14.12 63.81
CA TRP A 45 -0.40 15.22 62.90
C TRP A 45 -1.65 16.01 62.50
N GLN A 46 -2.74 15.33 62.12
CA GLN A 46 -4.03 15.96 61.78
C GLN A 46 -4.64 16.76 62.93
N ARG A 47 -4.48 16.28 64.17
CA ARG A 47 -4.95 16.96 65.38
C ARG A 47 -3.97 18.03 65.89
N GLY A 48 -2.85 18.24 65.19
CA GLY A 48 -1.90 19.31 65.50
C GLY A 48 -0.97 19.04 66.70
N TYR A 49 -0.81 17.80 67.13
CA TYR A 49 0.11 17.41 68.21
C TYR A 49 1.55 17.18 67.71
N LEU A 50 1.69 16.80 66.44
CA LEU A 50 2.98 16.58 65.78
C LEU A 50 3.12 17.53 64.58
N LEU A 51 4.35 17.84 64.21
CA LEU A 51 4.69 18.34 62.88
C LEU A 51 5.33 17.20 62.08
N ARG A 52 5.24 17.27 60.75
CA ARG A 52 5.80 16.26 59.83
C ARG A 52 6.62 16.96 58.76
N THR A 53 7.66 16.32 58.22
CA THR A 53 8.38 16.89 57.08
C THR A 53 7.43 17.22 55.91
N ASP A 54 7.67 18.36 55.26
CA ASP A 54 6.88 18.86 54.13
C ASP A 54 7.01 17.96 52.89
N LYS A 55 8.20 17.36 52.72
CA LYS A 55 8.54 16.40 51.67
C LYS A 55 8.95 15.05 52.29
N PRO A 56 8.68 13.95 51.58
CA PRO A 56 9.18 12.65 51.99
C PRO A 56 10.69 12.55 51.75
N ILE A 57 11.40 11.97 52.72
CA ILE A 57 12.82 11.65 52.63
C ILE A 57 12.97 10.35 51.84
N ARG A 58 13.93 10.32 50.91
CA ARG A 58 14.22 9.17 50.05
C ARG A 58 15.64 8.69 50.28
N GLU A 59 15.77 7.46 50.74
CA GLU A 59 17.07 6.83 51.01
C GLU A 59 17.16 5.48 50.30
N VAL A 60 18.30 5.23 49.67
CA VAL A 60 18.54 3.94 49.02
C VAL A 60 19.01 2.96 50.08
N ASN A 61 18.13 2.02 50.45
CA ASN A 61 18.52 0.91 51.29
C ASN A 61 19.11 -0.20 50.41
N ARG A 62 20.42 -0.42 50.53
CA ARG A 62 21.13 -1.51 49.87
C ARG A 62 21.25 -2.68 50.84
N ALA A 63 20.60 -3.79 50.53
CA ALA A 63 20.71 -5.02 51.30
C ALA A 63 21.37 -6.09 50.43
N PHE A 64 22.52 -6.59 50.89
CA PHE A 64 23.21 -7.73 50.28
C PHE A 64 22.41 -9.01 50.57
N ARG A 65 21.97 -9.71 49.51
CA ARG A 65 21.17 -10.94 49.61
C ARG A 65 21.93 -12.18 49.14
N GLY A 66 23.23 -12.26 49.44
CA GLY A 66 24.06 -13.41 49.08
C GLY A 66 24.17 -13.61 47.57
N ARG A 67 23.88 -14.83 47.07
CA ARG A 67 23.99 -15.19 45.63
C ARG A 67 23.05 -14.40 44.70
N ALA A 68 21.99 -13.79 45.23
CA ALA A 68 21.08 -12.93 44.47
C ALA A 68 21.61 -11.48 44.29
N GLY A 69 22.81 -11.19 44.79
CA GLY A 69 23.46 -9.89 44.67
C GLY A 69 22.94 -8.82 45.65
N ILE A 70 23.24 -7.56 45.32
CA ILE A 70 22.81 -6.40 46.10
C ILE A 70 21.41 -5.98 45.64
N SER A 71 20.42 -6.09 46.52
CA SER A 71 19.09 -5.52 46.28
C SER A 71 19.07 -4.07 46.77
N SER A 72 18.71 -3.12 45.91
CA SER A 72 18.53 -1.72 46.29
C SER A 72 17.04 -1.38 46.32
N ASN A 73 16.50 -1.02 47.48
CA ASN A 73 15.14 -0.53 47.64
C ASN A 73 15.17 0.94 48.05
N MET A 74 14.54 1.81 47.26
CA MET A 74 14.34 3.21 47.64
C MET A 74 13.30 3.28 48.76
N ARG A 75 13.74 3.52 49.99
CA ARG A 75 12.87 3.77 51.14
C ARG A 75 12.40 5.22 51.10
N THR A 76 11.10 5.41 51.15
CA THR A 76 10.46 6.72 51.20
C THR A 76 9.71 6.84 52.51
N TYR A 77 10.06 7.80 53.37
CA TYR A 77 9.42 7.98 54.67
C TYR A 77 9.35 9.46 55.07
N TYR A 78 8.54 9.76 56.07
CA TYR A 78 8.45 11.09 56.68
C TYR A 78 9.02 11.05 58.10
N LEU A 79 9.59 12.16 58.55
CA LEU A 79 9.92 12.35 59.96
C LEU A 79 8.82 13.16 60.65
N TYR A 80 8.60 12.85 61.91
CA TYR A 80 7.66 13.54 62.79
C TYR A 80 8.42 14.13 63.97
N ILE A 81 7.93 15.23 64.52
CA ILE A 81 8.45 15.86 65.74
C ILE A 81 7.28 16.38 66.58
N LEU A 82 7.46 16.44 67.91
CA LEU A 82 6.50 17.08 68.79
C LEU A 82 6.36 18.56 68.43
N ARG A 83 5.12 19.05 68.34
CA ARG A 83 4.87 20.46 68.07
C ARG A 83 5.13 21.30 69.34
N PRO A 84 6.05 22.26 69.34
CA PRO A 84 6.20 23.25 70.41
C PRO A 84 4.97 24.14 70.44
N SER A 85 4.59 24.59 71.63
CA SER A 85 3.52 25.57 71.82
C SER A 85 3.74 26.77 70.88
N GLU A 86 2.70 27.13 70.12
CA GLU A 86 2.66 28.31 69.23
C GLU A 86 3.47 28.26 67.92
N LYS A 87 4.13 27.14 67.58
CA LYS A 87 4.82 27.01 66.28
C LYS A 87 4.09 26.07 65.32
N ASP A 88 3.81 26.56 64.11
CA ASP A 88 3.18 25.80 63.02
C ASP A 88 4.17 25.19 62.03
N THR A 89 5.41 25.68 62.05
CA THR A 89 6.52 25.17 61.26
C THR A 89 7.81 25.20 62.06
N ILE A 90 8.71 24.26 61.77
CA ILE A 90 10.05 24.20 62.35
C ILE A 90 11.03 23.81 61.25
N SER A 91 12.15 24.52 61.15
CA SER A 91 13.29 24.09 60.36
C SER A 91 14.37 23.55 61.29
N MET A 92 14.80 22.31 61.08
CA MET A 92 15.87 21.69 61.86
C MET A 92 16.80 20.92 60.93
N GLY A 93 18.06 21.36 60.86
CA GLY A 93 18.99 20.89 59.84
C GLY A 93 18.45 21.13 58.43
N ASN A 94 18.49 20.10 57.59
CA ASN A 94 17.98 20.14 56.21
C ASN A 94 16.48 19.80 56.09
N TYR A 95 15.75 19.70 57.21
CA TYR A 95 14.37 19.26 57.23
C TYR A 95 13.43 20.41 57.63
N HIS A 96 12.35 20.57 56.86
CA HIS A 96 11.29 21.52 57.14
C HIS A 96 10.04 20.77 57.61
N PHE A 97 9.63 20.98 58.85
CA PHE A 97 8.47 20.35 59.48
C PHE A 97 7.27 21.31 59.46
N VAL A 98 6.11 20.80 59.06
CA VAL A 98 4.89 21.57 58.85
C VAL A 98 3.71 20.96 59.58
N LYS A 99 2.76 21.82 59.98
CA LYS A 99 1.44 21.40 60.45
C LYS A 99 0.67 20.66 59.34
N TYR A 100 -0.41 20.01 59.73
CA TYR A 100 -1.27 19.36 58.75
C TYR A 100 -1.89 20.37 57.78
N GLY A 101 -1.65 20.14 56.48
CA GLY A 101 -2.25 20.87 55.37
C GLY A 101 -2.53 19.92 54.21
N ARG A 102 -3.59 20.15 53.44
CA ARG A 102 -3.95 19.30 52.28
C ARG A 102 -2.90 19.40 51.18
N GLU A 103 -2.28 20.56 51.06
CA GLU A 103 -1.14 20.89 50.21
C GLU A 103 0.09 20.01 50.50
N HIS A 104 0.26 19.56 51.74
CA HIS A 104 1.37 18.69 52.15
C HIS A 104 1.05 17.18 52.03
N LEU A 105 -0.15 16.80 51.55
CA LEU A 105 -0.44 15.40 51.24
C LEU A 105 0.29 14.97 49.97
N ASP A 106 0.90 13.78 50.02
CA ASP A 106 1.47 13.11 48.84
C ASP A 106 0.44 13.12 47.69
N VAL A 107 0.91 13.30 46.46
CA VAL A 107 0.09 13.26 45.24
C VAL A 107 -0.80 12.01 45.17
N ARG A 108 -0.34 10.88 45.75
CA ARG A 108 -1.11 9.63 45.88
C ARG A 108 -2.25 9.69 46.92
N GLY A 109 -2.11 10.53 47.95
CA GLY A 109 -3.10 10.79 48.99
C GLY A 109 -4.09 11.91 48.68
N ARG A 110 -3.78 12.76 47.68
CA ARG A 110 -4.75 13.69 47.08
C ARG A 110 -5.77 12.85 46.30
N ARG A 111 -7.04 12.84 46.75
CA ARG A 111 -8.14 12.03 46.21
C ARG A 111 -8.48 12.35 44.73
N HIS A 112 -7.62 12.02 43.77
CA HIS A 112 -7.90 12.17 42.33
C HIS A 112 -8.25 10.86 41.61
N GLY A 113 -8.48 9.76 42.37
CA GLY A 113 -8.79 8.44 41.82
C GLY A 113 -7.55 7.78 41.20
N SER A 114 -7.32 6.49 41.48
CA SER A 114 -6.21 5.76 40.86
C SER A 114 -6.43 5.64 39.35
N LYS A 115 -5.36 5.60 38.55
CA LYS A 115 -5.45 5.35 37.10
C LYS A 115 -6.26 4.08 36.79
N ALA A 116 -6.06 3.04 37.61
CA ALA A 116 -6.81 1.79 37.54
C ALA A 116 -8.33 2.01 37.68
N LYS A 117 -8.75 2.79 38.67
CA LYS A 117 -10.17 3.12 38.88
C LYS A 117 -10.72 3.92 37.70
N LYS A 118 -9.98 4.90 37.19
CA LYS A 118 -10.38 5.71 36.02
C LYS A 118 -10.61 4.85 34.76
N ILE A 119 -9.74 3.86 34.51
CA ILE A 119 -9.89 2.92 33.38
C ILE A 119 -11.12 2.02 33.58
N LEU A 120 -11.31 1.50 34.80
CA LEU A 120 -12.43 0.62 35.11
C LEU A 120 -13.78 1.34 35.02
N ASP A 121 -13.85 2.56 35.57
CA ASP A 121 -15.04 3.41 35.51
C ASP A 121 -15.38 3.76 34.06
N PHE A 122 -14.38 4.08 33.23
CA PHE A 122 -14.60 4.32 31.79
C PHE A 122 -15.23 3.12 31.07
N LEU A 123 -14.71 1.91 31.30
CA LEU A 123 -15.25 0.69 30.68
C LEU A 123 -16.67 0.39 31.16
N ARG A 124 -16.95 0.64 32.45
CA ARG A 124 -18.29 0.48 33.03
C ARG A 124 -19.29 1.49 32.49
N GLU A 125 -18.90 2.75 32.35
CA GLU A 125 -19.72 3.82 31.75
C GLU A 125 -20.04 3.52 30.29
N ASN A 126 -19.12 2.85 29.58
CA ASN A 126 -19.29 2.42 28.19
C ASN A 126 -19.75 0.96 28.05
N LYS A 127 -20.49 0.42 29.03
CA LYS A 127 -20.88 -1.01 29.03
C LYS A 127 -21.66 -1.47 27.81
N SER A 128 -22.33 -0.58 27.08
CA SER A 128 -23.11 -0.93 25.88
C SER A 128 -22.25 -1.20 24.63
N LYS A 129 -20.96 -0.88 24.63
CA LYS A 129 -20.08 -1.02 23.46
C LYS A 129 -18.70 -1.57 23.82
N ALA A 130 -18.01 -2.11 22.83
CA ALA A 130 -16.58 -2.40 22.94
C ALA A 130 -15.75 -1.19 22.48
N CYS A 131 -14.59 -0.97 23.08
CA CYS A 131 -13.68 0.11 22.72
C CYS A 131 -12.26 -0.43 22.53
N PHE A 132 -11.51 0.15 21.61
CA PHE A 132 -10.11 -0.22 21.43
C PHE A 132 -9.23 0.34 22.55
N SER A 133 -8.21 -0.41 22.95
CA SER A 133 -7.31 0.00 24.04
C SER A 133 -6.61 1.34 23.79
N ASN A 134 -6.29 1.69 22.53
CA ASN A 134 -5.75 3.01 22.19
C ASN A 134 -6.81 4.13 22.25
N GLU A 135 -8.09 3.82 22.02
CA GLU A 135 -9.19 4.78 22.21
C GLU A 135 -9.38 5.08 23.70
N VAL A 136 -9.35 4.06 24.56
CA VAL A 136 -9.40 4.23 26.01
C VAL A 136 -8.24 5.11 26.49
N ALA A 137 -7.03 4.87 25.99
CA ALA A 137 -5.86 5.68 26.31
C ALA A 137 -6.02 7.14 25.84
N ARG A 138 -6.52 7.36 24.62
CA ARG A 138 -6.78 8.71 24.09
C ARG A 138 -7.83 9.44 24.92
N ALA A 139 -8.94 8.79 25.25
CA ALA A 139 -10.03 9.38 26.03
C ALA A 139 -9.59 9.76 27.45
N LEU A 140 -8.69 8.99 28.05
CA LEU A 140 -8.21 9.21 29.42
C LEU A 140 -6.87 9.97 29.51
N LYS A 141 -6.31 10.42 28.38
CA LYS A 141 -5.02 11.15 28.32
C LYS A 141 -5.03 12.39 29.20
N GLY A 142 -6.10 13.21 29.14
CA GLY A 142 -6.29 14.40 29.98
C GLY A 142 -6.47 14.09 31.48
N ARG A 143 -6.70 12.83 31.85
CA ARG A 143 -6.81 12.36 33.24
C ARG A 143 -5.52 11.67 33.74
N GLY A 144 -4.43 11.74 32.96
CA GLY A 144 -3.11 11.21 33.31
C GLY A 144 -2.93 9.71 33.07
N VAL A 145 -3.71 9.10 32.19
CA VAL A 145 -3.60 7.68 31.82
C VAL A 145 -2.85 7.52 30.50
N ASN A 146 -1.80 6.70 30.49
CA ASN A 146 -1.01 6.38 29.30
C ASN A 146 -1.43 5.00 28.71
N PRO A 147 -1.09 4.69 27.44
CA PRO A 147 -1.40 3.39 26.83
C PRO A 147 -0.89 2.19 27.63
N SER A 148 0.31 2.28 28.22
CA SER A 148 0.86 1.22 29.08
C SER A 148 0.05 1.00 30.35
N ASP A 149 -0.53 2.05 30.93
CA ASP A 149 -1.39 1.94 32.11
C ASP A 149 -2.69 1.17 31.77
N VAL A 150 -3.21 1.30 30.54
CA VAL A 150 -4.46 0.64 30.12
C VAL A 150 -4.28 -0.87 30.13
N MET A 151 -3.34 -1.42 29.36
CA MET A 151 -3.23 -2.87 29.21
C MET A 151 -2.80 -3.58 30.50
N THR A 152 -1.92 -3.00 31.30
CA THR A 152 -1.53 -3.58 32.60
C THR A 152 -2.72 -3.72 33.55
N ASN A 153 -3.62 -2.74 33.59
CA ASN A 153 -4.80 -2.80 34.45
C ASN A 153 -5.90 -3.68 33.85
N VAL A 154 -6.13 -3.59 32.54
CA VAL A 154 -7.15 -4.38 31.82
C VAL A 154 -6.88 -5.88 31.93
N ARG A 155 -5.64 -6.35 31.74
CA ARG A 155 -5.29 -7.76 31.94
C ARG A 155 -5.53 -8.23 33.38
N ARG A 156 -5.35 -7.33 34.36
CA ARG A 156 -5.71 -7.61 35.76
C ARG A 156 -7.22 -7.69 35.97
N PHE A 157 -8.00 -6.89 35.28
CA PHE A 157 -9.47 -6.91 35.34
C PHE A 157 -10.07 -8.11 34.61
N GLU A 158 -9.48 -8.51 33.50
CA GLU A 158 -9.80 -9.73 32.76
C GLU A 158 -9.63 -10.98 33.61
N LYS A 159 -8.49 -11.11 34.30
CA LYS A 159 -8.26 -12.20 35.27
C LYS A 159 -9.28 -12.24 36.42
N LYS A 160 -9.92 -11.10 36.71
CA LYS A 160 -10.99 -11.00 37.71
C LYS A 160 -12.39 -11.18 37.12
N GLY A 161 -12.50 -11.44 35.82
CA GLY A 161 -13.76 -11.60 35.12
C GLY A 161 -14.56 -10.31 34.89
N LEU A 162 -13.98 -9.13 35.14
CA LEU A 162 -14.70 -7.84 35.06
C LEU A 162 -14.73 -7.26 33.64
N VAL A 163 -13.75 -7.61 32.83
CA VAL A 163 -13.54 -7.06 31.47
C VAL A 163 -13.25 -8.22 30.53
N TYR A 164 -13.84 -8.19 29.34
CA TYR A 164 -13.51 -9.08 28.24
C TYR A 164 -12.53 -8.39 27.31
N VAL A 165 -11.46 -9.10 26.92
CA VAL A 165 -10.40 -8.61 26.04
C VAL A 165 -10.36 -9.50 24.82
N ARG A 166 -10.27 -8.91 23.63
CA ARG A 166 -10.20 -9.64 22.37
C ARG A 166 -9.09 -9.08 21.49
N GLY A 167 -8.25 -9.96 20.96
CA GLY A 167 -7.27 -9.71 19.89
C GLY A 167 -7.44 -10.63 18.68
N TYR A 168 -6.50 -10.59 17.74
CA TYR A 168 -6.35 -11.64 16.72
C TYR A 168 -5.91 -12.93 17.40
N ARG A 169 -6.70 -14.00 17.22
CA ARG A 169 -6.33 -15.32 17.69
C ARG A 169 -5.30 -15.93 16.76
N THR A 170 -4.21 -16.41 17.36
CA THR A 170 -3.16 -17.22 16.75
C THR A 170 -3.01 -18.49 17.58
N ASP A 171 -2.32 -19.51 17.05
CA ASP A 171 -2.08 -20.76 17.78
C ASP A 171 -1.28 -20.55 19.09
N TYR A 172 -0.60 -19.40 19.23
CA TYR A 172 0.22 -19.02 20.39
C TYR A 172 -0.46 -18.01 21.34
N GLY A 173 -1.69 -17.57 21.05
CA GLY A 173 -2.44 -16.62 21.87
C GLY A 173 -3.05 -15.46 21.09
N GLU A 174 -3.35 -14.34 21.78
CA GLU A 174 -4.02 -13.18 21.19
C GLU A 174 -3.09 -11.98 21.00
N THR A 175 -3.01 -11.46 19.76
CA THR A 175 -2.26 -10.24 19.41
C THR A 175 -3.20 -9.05 19.20
N PRO A 176 -2.77 -7.79 19.46
CA PRO A 176 -3.65 -6.63 19.32
C PRO A 176 -4.02 -6.35 17.85
N PHE A 177 -5.17 -5.68 17.63
CA PHE A 177 -5.49 -5.05 16.34
C PHE A 177 -4.62 -3.80 16.13
N ARG A 178 -4.72 -3.15 14.95
CA ARG A 178 -4.03 -1.88 14.66
C ARG A 178 -4.29 -0.81 15.73
N ASP A 179 -5.52 -0.69 16.19
CA ASP A 179 -5.94 0.25 17.23
C ASP A 179 -5.82 -0.34 18.67
N GLY A 180 -5.18 -1.50 18.80
CA GLY A 180 -4.97 -2.21 20.06
C GLY A 180 -6.00 -3.32 20.31
N TYR A 181 -6.11 -3.83 21.54
CA TYR A 181 -7.09 -4.86 21.88
C TYR A 181 -8.50 -4.27 22.02
N LEU A 182 -9.53 -5.05 21.69
CA LEU A 182 -10.92 -4.70 21.98
C LEU A 182 -11.25 -5.01 23.43
N LEU A 183 -11.80 -4.03 24.13
CA LEU A 183 -12.10 -4.07 25.56
C LEU A 183 -13.59 -3.83 25.78
N THR A 184 -14.24 -4.66 26.59
CA THR A 184 -15.66 -4.42 26.96
C THR A 184 -15.96 -4.89 28.38
N TRP A 185 -16.91 -4.23 29.03
CA TRP A 185 -17.36 -4.57 30.38
C TRP A 185 -18.16 -5.87 30.39
N VAL A 186 -17.85 -6.76 31.35
CA VAL A 186 -18.67 -7.95 31.58
C VAL A 186 -19.66 -7.63 32.70
N ASP A 187 -20.95 -7.73 32.39
CA ASP A 187 -21.99 -7.47 33.38
C ASP A 187 -21.95 -8.53 34.48
N GLN A 188 -21.83 -8.09 35.73
CA GLN A 188 -21.70 -8.99 36.89
C GLN A 188 -23.07 -9.36 37.47
N ASP A 189 -24.12 -8.65 37.06
CA ASP A 189 -25.49 -8.89 37.52
C ASP A 189 -26.20 -9.97 36.68
N LYS A 190 -25.54 -10.50 35.65
CA LYS A 190 -26.06 -11.53 34.73
C LYS A 190 -25.34 -12.87 34.91
N PRO A 191 -26.00 -13.99 34.53
CA PRO A 191 -25.31 -15.27 34.38
C PRO A 191 -24.05 -15.13 33.52
N ARG A 192 -22.98 -15.83 33.93
CA ARG A 192 -21.64 -15.66 33.35
C ARG A 192 -21.61 -15.90 31.84
N GLU A 193 -22.29 -16.93 31.37
CA GLU A 193 -22.35 -17.30 29.95
C GLU A 193 -23.04 -16.21 29.13
N GLN A 194 -24.21 -15.75 29.59
CA GLN A 194 -24.96 -14.66 28.94
C GLN A 194 -24.15 -13.35 28.90
N ALA A 195 -23.47 -13.00 29.99
CA ALA A 195 -22.63 -11.80 30.05
C ALA A 195 -21.44 -11.86 29.09
N LEU A 196 -20.87 -13.05 28.86
CA LEU A 196 -19.80 -13.27 27.91
C LEU A 196 -20.30 -13.27 26.47
N GLU A 197 -21.45 -13.87 26.18
CA GLU A 197 -22.06 -13.86 24.86
C GLU A 197 -22.36 -12.42 24.41
N GLU A 198 -22.96 -11.61 25.27
CA GLU A 198 -23.19 -10.18 25.01
C GLU A 198 -21.87 -9.41 24.82
N ALA A 199 -20.81 -9.77 25.55
CA ALA A 199 -19.49 -9.16 25.38
C ALA A 199 -18.88 -9.51 24.02
N ILE A 200 -19.02 -10.76 23.57
CA ILE A 200 -18.58 -11.22 22.26
C ILE A 200 -19.35 -10.46 21.17
N GLN A 201 -20.68 -10.40 21.24
CA GLN A 201 -21.52 -9.68 20.29
C GLN A 201 -21.13 -8.20 20.19
N ARG A 202 -20.88 -7.52 21.31
CA ARG A 202 -20.39 -6.13 21.32
C ARG A 202 -19.05 -5.97 20.63
N THR A 203 -18.12 -6.92 20.80
CA THR A 203 -16.84 -6.89 20.08
C THR A 203 -17.00 -7.20 18.59
N GLU A 204 -17.95 -8.06 18.19
CA GLU A 204 -18.24 -8.31 16.77
C GLU A 204 -18.86 -7.10 16.09
N LEU A 205 -19.78 -6.41 16.78
CA LEU A 205 -20.37 -5.16 16.29
C LEU A 205 -19.28 -4.10 16.09
N ALA A 206 -18.41 -3.91 17.08
CA ALA A 206 -17.29 -2.96 16.97
C ALA A 206 -16.30 -3.32 15.85
N LEU A 207 -16.10 -4.60 15.54
CA LEU A 207 -15.29 -5.08 14.41
C LEU A 207 -16.01 -4.92 13.05
N LYS A 208 -17.35 -4.93 13.03
CA LYS A 208 -18.13 -4.66 11.83
C LYS A 208 -18.19 -3.16 11.52
N GLU A 209 -18.30 -2.33 12.56
CA GLU A 209 -18.36 -0.86 12.45
C GLU A 209 -16.98 -0.22 12.17
N ASN A 210 -15.89 -0.81 12.68
CA ASN A 210 -14.54 -0.47 12.25
C ASN A 210 -14.09 -1.42 11.13
N GLU A 211 -14.30 -1.02 9.88
CA GLU A 211 -13.83 -1.70 8.65
C GLU A 211 -12.28 -1.84 8.53
N SER A 212 -11.54 -1.83 9.64
CA SER A 212 -10.08 -1.90 9.74
C SER A 212 -9.55 -3.27 10.24
N VAL A 213 -10.36 -4.33 10.15
CA VAL A 213 -9.99 -5.66 10.65
C VAL A 213 -9.17 -6.44 9.63
N SER A 214 -7.84 -6.43 9.81
CA SER A 214 -6.82 -7.20 9.08
C SER A 214 -6.84 -7.01 7.55
N PRO A 215 -5.75 -6.50 6.94
CA PRO A 215 -5.67 -6.32 5.49
C PRO A 215 -6.09 -7.57 4.70
N ILE A 216 -5.78 -8.77 5.21
CA ILE A 216 -6.16 -10.02 4.54
C ILE A 216 -7.67 -10.31 4.58
N VAL A 217 -8.36 -10.06 5.69
CA VAL A 217 -9.81 -10.33 5.80
C VAL A 217 -10.60 -9.34 4.94
N HIS A 218 -10.17 -8.07 4.93
CA HIS A 218 -10.71 -7.07 4.01
C HIS A 218 -10.49 -7.48 2.55
N ARG A 219 -9.26 -7.88 2.19
CA ARG A 219 -8.95 -8.37 0.83
C ARG A 219 -9.81 -9.57 0.45
N VAL A 220 -9.97 -10.56 1.33
CA VAL A 220 -10.79 -11.76 1.10
C VAL A 220 -12.25 -11.41 0.83
N ARG A 221 -12.87 -10.56 1.65
CA ARG A 221 -14.25 -10.08 1.40
C ARG A 221 -14.34 -9.33 0.09
N ARG A 222 -13.38 -8.44 -0.18
CA ARG A 222 -13.36 -7.64 -1.40
C ARG A 222 -13.17 -8.49 -2.65
N ILE A 223 -12.40 -9.57 -2.58
CA ILE A 223 -12.28 -10.57 -3.65
C ILE A 223 -13.65 -11.16 -3.98
N ARG A 224 -14.40 -11.59 -2.97
CA ARG A 224 -15.75 -12.12 -3.16
C ARG A 224 -16.65 -11.10 -3.85
N ASP A 225 -16.66 -9.86 -3.39
CA ASP A 225 -17.48 -8.80 -3.97
C ASP A 225 -17.11 -8.55 -5.44
N ILE A 226 -15.81 -8.42 -5.74
CA ILE A 226 -15.29 -8.21 -7.11
C ILE A 226 -15.70 -9.35 -8.04
N VAL A 227 -15.55 -10.59 -7.59
CA VAL A 227 -15.88 -11.78 -8.37
C VAL A 227 -17.39 -11.88 -8.59
N PHE A 228 -18.19 -11.63 -7.56
CA PHE A 228 -19.64 -11.65 -7.64
C PHE A 228 -20.17 -10.56 -8.58
N GLU A 229 -19.71 -9.32 -8.42
CA GLU A 229 -20.06 -8.18 -9.28
C GLU A 229 -19.74 -8.49 -10.75
N SER A 230 -18.51 -8.95 -11.04
CA SER A 230 -18.09 -9.27 -12.40
C SER A 230 -18.89 -10.42 -12.99
N THR A 231 -19.23 -11.42 -12.16
CA THR A 231 -20.07 -12.55 -12.57
C THR A 231 -21.47 -12.08 -12.98
N LYS A 232 -22.08 -11.14 -12.24
CA LYS A 232 -23.38 -10.56 -12.60
C LYS A 232 -23.35 -9.76 -13.91
N LEU A 233 -22.16 -9.31 -14.32
CA LEU A 233 -21.92 -8.66 -15.60
C LEU A 233 -21.50 -9.64 -16.71
N GLY A 234 -21.59 -10.97 -16.48
CA GLY A 234 -21.20 -11.99 -17.46
C GLY A 234 -19.68 -12.06 -17.72
N ASN A 235 -18.85 -11.64 -16.76
CA ASN A 235 -17.40 -11.51 -16.93
C ASN A 235 -16.59 -12.37 -15.93
N LEU A 236 -15.47 -12.90 -16.41
CA LEU A 236 -14.44 -13.53 -15.58
C LEU A 236 -13.43 -12.50 -15.05
N VAL A 237 -12.92 -12.73 -13.84
CA VAL A 237 -11.94 -11.85 -13.18
C VAL A 237 -10.55 -12.50 -13.17
N SER A 238 -9.52 -11.83 -13.68
CA SER A 238 -8.15 -12.37 -13.64
C SER A 238 -7.49 -12.14 -12.27
N PHE A 239 -6.52 -12.99 -11.93
CA PHE A 239 -5.64 -12.77 -10.78
C PHE A 239 -5.02 -11.36 -10.78
N GLU A 240 -4.53 -10.92 -11.93
CA GLU A 240 -3.88 -9.61 -12.10
C GLU A 240 -4.85 -8.45 -11.84
N PHE A 241 -6.12 -8.59 -12.25
CA PHE A 241 -7.15 -7.59 -11.96
C PHE A 241 -7.40 -7.47 -10.46
N ILE A 242 -7.54 -8.61 -9.77
CA ILE A 242 -7.73 -8.64 -8.31
C ILE A 242 -6.54 -7.99 -7.61
N LYS A 243 -5.32 -8.38 -7.97
CA LYS A 243 -4.09 -7.80 -7.40
C LYS A 243 -4.06 -6.28 -7.53
N ASN A 244 -4.29 -5.77 -8.73
CA ASN A 244 -4.26 -4.34 -9.01
C ASN A 244 -5.41 -3.58 -8.32
N LYS A 245 -6.61 -4.17 -8.29
CA LYS A 245 -7.78 -3.57 -7.62
C LYS A 245 -7.62 -3.50 -6.11
N LEU A 246 -6.91 -4.46 -5.52
CA LEU A 246 -6.60 -4.50 -4.08
C LEU A 246 -5.31 -3.77 -3.71
N ASN A 247 -4.55 -3.30 -4.71
CA ASN A 247 -3.25 -2.64 -4.55
C ASN A 247 -2.31 -3.42 -3.62
N CYS A 248 -2.13 -4.72 -3.89
CA CYS A 248 -1.30 -5.60 -3.08
C CYS A 248 -0.23 -6.31 -3.93
N SER A 249 0.79 -6.86 -3.28
CA SER A 249 1.83 -7.65 -3.95
C SER A 249 1.30 -9.00 -4.44
N ASP A 250 2.05 -9.68 -5.32
CA ASP A 250 1.71 -11.02 -5.82
C ASP A 250 1.49 -12.00 -4.67
N HIS A 251 2.38 -12.01 -3.68
CA HIS A 251 2.28 -12.90 -2.51
C HIS A 251 1.06 -12.62 -1.64
N GLU A 252 0.72 -11.35 -1.43
CA GLU A 252 -0.47 -10.96 -0.69
C GLU A 252 -1.76 -11.32 -1.45
N ALA A 253 -1.78 -11.15 -2.78
CA ALA A 253 -2.90 -11.53 -3.62
C ALA A 253 -3.12 -13.05 -3.60
N GLU A 254 -2.04 -13.84 -3.71
CA GLU A 254 -2.09 -15.30 -3.60
C GLU A 254 -2.67 -15.75 -2.27
N THR A 255 -2.16 -15.19 -1.18
CA THR A 255 -2.61 -15.57 0.16
C THR A 255 -4.08 -15.20 0.36
N ALA A 256 -4.50 -14.02 -0.12
CA ALA A 256 -5.89 -13.58 -0.02
C ALA A 256 -6.84 -14.40 -0.92
N ILE A 257 -6.45 -14.75 -2.14
CA ILE A 257 -7.25 -15.58 -3.05
C ILE A 257 -7.37 -17.01 -2.53
N SER A 258 -6.26 -17.62 -2.11
CA SER A 258 -6.26 -18.95 -1.50
C SER A 258 -7.21 -18.99 -0.31
N ARG A 259 -7.16 -17.97 0.56
CA ARG A 259 -8.07 -17.86 1.70
C ARG A 259 -9.52 -17.58 1.29
N ALA A 260 -9.75 -16.81 0.23
CA ALA A 260 -11.08 -16.56 -0.30
C ALA A 260 -11.72 -17.85 -0.86
N LEU A 261 -10.98 -18.65 -1.63
CA LEU A 261 -11.47 -19.94 -2.15
C LEU A 261 -11.80 -20.94 -1.02
N GLN A 262 -11.07 -20.90 0.10
CA GLN A 262 -11.38 -21.72 1.27
C GLN A 262 -12.64 -21.26 2.01
N LEU A 263 -12.86 -19.95 2.13
CA LEU A 263 -13.97 -19.37 2.91
C LEU A 263 -15.26 -19.21 2.10
N TYR A 264 -15.16 -19.10 0.78
CA TYR A 264 -16.24 -18.85 -0.16
C TYR A 264 -16.28 -19.94 -1.23
N PRO A 265 -16.91 -21.10 -0.95
CA PRO A 265 -16.98 -22.24 -1.88
C PRO A 265 -17.82 -21.95 -3.14
N ASP A 266 -18.56 -20.84 -3.12
CA ASP A 266 -19.27 -20.24 -4.24
C ASP A 266 -18.33 -19.58 -5.27
N ILE A 267 -17.06 -19.33 -4.93
CA ILE A 267 -16.04 -18.87 -5.88
C ILE A 267 -15.32 -20.06 -6.51
N ARG A 268 -15.20 -20.04 -7.84
CA ARG A 268 -14.51 -21.07 -8.63
C ARG A 268 -13.35 -20.46 -9.43
N GLU A 269 -12.31 -21.26 -9.61
CA GLU A 269 -11.17 -20.95 -10.47
C GLU A 269 -11.33 -21.68 -11.81
N VAL A 270 -11.03 -20.98 -12.91
CA VAL A 270 -10.85 -21.55 -14.25
C VAL A 270 -9.52 -21.12 -14.82
N LYS A 271 -8.75 -22.07 -15.36
CA LYS A 271 -7.46 -21.80 -16.00
C LYS A 271 -7.63 -21.72 -17.51
N LEU A 272 -7.28 -20.58 -18.08
CA LEU A 272 -7.25 -20.39 -19.53
C LEU A 272 -5.84 -20.67 -20.05
N PHE A 273 -5.73 -21.54 -21.07
CA PHE A 273 -4.45 -22.02 -21.62
C PHE A 273 -3.49 -22.61 -20.58
N ASN A 274 -4.02 -23.13 -19.47
CA ASN A 274 -3.27 -23.61 -18.31
C ASN A 274 -2.23 -22.61 -17.73
N ALA A 275 -2.35 -21.32 -18.08
CA ALA A 275 -1.38 -20.27 -17.73
C ALA A 275 -2.03 -19.09 -17.01
N TYR A 276 -3.29 -18.78 -17.33
CA TYR A 276 -3.99 -17.63 -16.76
C TYR A 276 -5.12 -18.07 -15.84
N ARG A 277 -5.03 -17.68 -14.57
CA ARG A 277 -6.06 -17.94 -13.57
C ARG A 277 -7.13 -16.87 -13.61
N TYR A 278 -8.36 -17.32 -13.77
CA TYR A 278 -9.56 -16.52 -13.72
C TYR A 278 -10.52 -17.07 -12.66
N TYR A 279 -11.33 -16.18 -12.11
CA TYR A 279 -12.27 -16.47 -11.04
C TYR A 279 -13.67 -16.03 -11.42
N TYR A 280 -14.66 -16.84 -11.03
CA TYR A 280 -16.08 -16.58 -11.23
C TYR A 280 -16.90 -17.11 -10.05
N HIS A 281 -18.12 -16.65 -9.91
CA HIS A 281 -19.05 -17.12 -8.90
C HIS A 281 -19.97 -18.22 -9.49
N ASN A 282 -20.27 -19.25 -8.71
CA ASN A 282 -21.12 -20.41 -9.03
C ASN A 282 -22.51 -20.02 -9.58
N SER A 283 -23.02 -18.83 -9.24
CA SER A 283 -24.28 -18.34 -9.79
C SER A 283 -24.27 -18.06 -11.30
N MET A 284 -23.14 -18.19 -12.00
CA MET A 284 -23.06 -18.02 -13.45
C MET A 284 -23.61 -19.27 -14.17
N PRO A 285 -24.60 -19.14 -15.06
CA PRO A 285 -25.06 -20.25 -15.89
C PRO A 285 -23.93 -20.82 -16.77
N THR A 286 -23.98 -22.12 -17.05
CA THR A 286 -22.94 -22.81 -17.84
C THR A 286 -22.76 -22.23 -19.24
N GLU A 287 -23.85 -21.83 -19.90
CA GLU A 287 -23.82 -21.21 -21.23
C GLU A 287 -23.10 -19.85 -21.20
N GLU A 288 -23.41 -19.01 -20.21
CA GLU A 288 -22.74 -17.71 -20.01
C GLU A 288 -21.26 -17.89 -19.65
N LEU A 289 -20.94 -18.88 -18.81
CA LEU A 289 -19.56 -19.22 -18.46
C LEU A 289 -18.76 -19.61 -19.71
N ASN A 290 -19.30 -20.46 -20.57
CA ASN A 290 -18.65 -20.87 -21.80
C ASN A 290 -18.43 -19.67 -22.75
N ALA A 291 -19.44 -18.81 -22.90
CA ALA A 291 -19.31 -17.59 -23.70
C ALA A 291 -18.24 -16.64 -23.14
N ALA A 292 -18.20 -16.45 -21.81
CA ALA A 292 -17.20 -15.63 -21.14
C ALA A 292 -15.78 -16.20 -21.30
N ILE A 293 -15.63 -17.53 -21.21
CA ILE A 293 -14.36 -18.21 -21.47
C ILE A 293 -13.89 -17.96 -22.90
N VAL A 294 -14.75 -18.20 -23.91
CA VAL A 294 -14.40 -17.98 -25.32
C VAL A 294 -14.02 -16.53 -25.58
N MET A 295 -14.77 -15.58 -25.03
CA MET A 295 -14.43 -14.16 -25.14
C MET A 295 -13.07 -13.84 -24.52
N LYS A 296 -12.77 -14.35 -23.32
CA LYS A 296 -11.47 -14.11 -22.67
C LYS A 296 -10.32 -14.80 -23.38
N GLU A 297 -10.51 -16.02 -23.88
CA GLU A 297 -9.51 -16.69 -24.71
C GLU A 297 -9.19 -15.89 -25.97
N ASN A 298 -10.22 -15.40 -26.68
CA ASN A 298 -10.03 -14.56 -27.87
C ASN A 298 -9.31 -13.25 -27.55
N TYR A 299 -9.62 -12.64 -26.40
CA TYR A 299 -8.89 -11.47 -25.91
C TYR A 299 -7.42 -11.80 -25.63
N ILE A 300 -7.13 -12.92 -24.94
CA ILE A 300 -5.76 -13.37 -24.66
C ILE A 300 -5.02 -13.65 -25.96
N ARG A 301 -5.62 -14.36 -26.93
CA ARG A 301 -5.04 -14.60 -28.26
C ARG A 301 -4.66 -13.28 -28.94
N LYS A 302 -5.50 -12.25 -28.82
CA LYS A 302 -5.24 -10.93 -29.39
C LYS A 302 -4.10 -10.19 -28.70
N VAL A 303 -4.05 -10.19 -27.36
CA VAL A 303 -3.09 -9.38 -26.59
C VAL A 303 -1.76 -10.09 -26.33
N LYS A 304 -1.77 -11.42 -26.25
CA LYS A 304 -0.61 -12.27 -25.92
C LYS A 304 -0.14 -13.11 -27.11
N GLY A 305 -0.80 -13.01 -28.25
CA GLY A 305 -0.40 -13.71 -29.47
C GLY A 305 0.81 -13.06 -30.17
N SER A 306 1.38 -13.83 -31.10
CA SER A 306 2.57 -13.45 -31.85
C SER A 306 2.41 -12.15 -32.64
N ALA A 307 1.24 -11.90 -33.24
CA ALA A 307 0.99 -10.68 -33.98
C ALA A 307 1.14 -9.41 -33.12
N ASN A 308 0.71 -9.47 -31.85
CA ASN A 308 0.84 -8.34 -30.93
C ASN A 308 2.30 -8.12 -30.51
N ARG A 309 2.98 -9.20 -30.10
CA ARG A 309 4.40 -9.16 -29.75
C ARG A 309 5.25 -8.62 -30.91
N ILE A 310 5.07 -9.16 -32.11
CA ILE A 310 5.81 -8.74 -33.30
C ILE A 310 5.49 -7.28 -33.64
N GLY A 311 4.24 -6.84 -33.44
CA GLY A 311 3.84 -5.44 -33.62
C GLY A 311 4.60 -4.49 -32.71
N HIS A 312 4.63 -4.76 -31.41
CA HIS A 312 5.40 -3.96 -30.45
C HIS A 312 6.91 -4.01 -30.77
N ASN A 313 7.42 -5.18 -31.11
CA ASN A 313 8.82 -5.33 -31.50
C ASN A 313 9.17 -4.55 -32.78
N TRP A 314 8.23 -4.41 -33.71
CA TRP A 314 8.38 -3.57 -34.90
C TRP A 314 8.47 -2.09 -34.53
N GLU A 315 7.59 -1.61 -33.64
CA GLU A 315 7.64 -0.24 -33.10
C GLU A 315 9.03 0.03 -32.50
N ALA A 316 9.47 -0.82 -31.58
CA ALA A 316 10.78 -0.70 -30.93
C ALA A 316 11.97 -0.73 -31.92
N SER A 317 11.88 -1.55 -32.97
CA SER A 317 12.93 -1.62 -34.00
C SER A 317 13.03 -0.32 -34.78
N VAL A 318 11.90 0.21 -35.24
CA VAL A 318 11.85 1.47 -36.00
C VAL A 318 12.37 2.61 -35.15
N GLU A 319 11.90 2.71 -33.91
CA GLU A 319 12.36 3.71 -32.95
C GLU A 319 13.87 3.66 -32.74
N TRP A 320 14.43 2.47 -32.56
CA TRP A 320 15.88 2.30 -32.40
C TRP A 320 16.64 2.82 -33.62
N PHE A 321 16.18 2.55 -34.85
CA PHE A 321 16.83 3.10 -36.04
C PHE A 321 16.73 4.62 -36.12
N ILE A 322 15.58 5.20 -35.77
CA ILE A 322 15.40 6.66 -35.76
C ILE A 322 16.32 7.29 -34.70
N ASP A 323 16.33 6.76 -33.49
CA ASP A 323 17.17 7.24 -32.38
C ASP A 323 18.66 7.14 -32.73
N THR A 324 19.07 6.04 -33.36
CA THR A 324 20.49 5.76 -33.67
C THR A 324 21.00 6.54 -34.89
N LEU A 325 20.16 6.69 -35.93
CA LEU A 325 20.60 7.26 -37.21
C LEU A 325 20.31 8.75 -37.35
N THR A 326 19.48 9.33 -36.48
CA THR A 326 19.12 10.75 -36.57
C THR A 326 19.99 11.59 -35.63
N THR A 327 21.23 11.84 -36.04
CA THR A 327 22.19 12.66 -35.29
C THR A 327 21.73 14.12 -35.21
N GLY A 328 21.78 14.71 -34.01
CA GLY A 328 21.42 16.12 -33.79
C GLY A 328 19.92 16.41 -33.69
N ALA A 329 19.09 15.37 -33.62
CA ALA A 329 17.65 15.53 -33.40
C ALA A 329 17.30 15.80 -31.93
N HIS A 330 16.32 16.66 -31.71
CA HIS A 330 15.69 16.86 -30.40
C HIS A 330 14.40 16.05 -30.31
N PHE A 331 14.40 14.99 -29.49
CA PHE A 331 13.23 14.15 -29.27
C PHE A 331 12.31 14.72 -28.19
N TRP A 332 11.01 14.79 -28.48
CA TRP A 332 10.02 15.19 -27.49
C TRP A 332 9.85 14.11 -26.41
N ILE A 333 9.60 14.54 -25.17
CA ILE A 333 9.42 13.64 -24.02
C ILE A 333 8.29 14.17 -23.11
N GLN A 334 7.33 13.30 -22.77
CA GLN A 334 6.27 13.59 -21.81
C GLN A 334 6.56 12.94 -20.44
N ARG A 335 7.37 13.62 -19.61
CA ARG A 335 7.89 13.10 -18.33
C ARG A 335 6.87 12.92 -17.20
N HIS A 336 5.71 13.55 -17.29
CA HIS A 336 4.68 13.53 -16.23
C HIS A 336 3.80 12.26 -16.26
N ARG A 337 4.20 11.23 -17.01
CA ARG A 337 3.45 9.99 -17.17
C ARG A 337 3.95 8.92 -16.21
N ASN A 338 3.02 8.24 -15.57
CA ASN A 338 3.30 7.14 -14.65
C ASN A 338 3.89 5.94 -15.43
N ASN A 339 4.68 5.09 -14.75
CA ASN A 339 5.53 3.97 -15.23
C ASN A 339 4.96 2.94 -16.24
N ALA A 340 3.77 3.11 -16.82
CA ALA A 340 3.14 2.14 -17.71
C ALA A 340 3.40 2.38 -19.22
N MET A 341 3.92 3.54 -19.63
CA MET A 341 4.10 3.90 -21.04
C MET A 341 5.43 4.62 -21.27
N ASP A 342 6.08 4.38 -22.42
CA ASP A 342 7.33 5.05 -22.80
C ASP A 342 7.14 6.59 -22.83
N PRO A 343 7.93 7.37 -22.07
CA PRO A 343 7.87 8.83 -22.08
C PRO A 343 8.08 9.49 -23.46
N LYS A 344 8.69 8.78 -24.41
CA LYS A 344 8.88 9.24 -25.80
C LYS A 344 7.65 9.03 -26.68
N ARG A 345 6.65 8.26 -26.23
CA ARG A 345 5.34 8.17 -26.89
C ARG A 345 4.52 9.41 -26.55
N ILE A 346 4.14 10.18 -27.56
CA ILE A 346 3.55 11.50 -27.39
C ILE A 346 2.04 11.41 -27.55
N THR A 347 1.28 11.79 -26.52
CA THR A 347 -0.13 12.09 -26.73
C THR A 347 -0.29 13.50 -27.24
N ILE A 348 -1.12 13.62 -28.27
CA ILE A 348 -1.55 14.86 -28.88
C ILE A 348 -3.04 15.07 -28.67
N HIS A 349 -3.44 16.33 -28.60
CA HIS A 349 -4.80 16.74 -28.32
C HIS A 349 -5.56 17.02 -29.61
N LEU A 350 -6.66 16.31 -29.81
CA LEU A 350 -7.53 16.46 -30.97
C LEU A 350 -8.56 17.58 -30.72
N ILE A 351 -8.81 18.38 -31.75
CA ILE A 351 -9.87 19.40 -31.75
C ILE A 351 -11.22 18.78 -32.12
N LYS A 352 -11.21 17.65 -32.82
CA LYS A 352 -12.40 16.84 -33.09
C LYS A 352 -12.06 15.37 -33.17
N SER A 353 -13.08 14.52 -33.08
CA SER A 353 -12.89 13.07 -33.11
C SER A 353 -12.31 12.57 -34.44
N VAL A 354 -11.31 11.68 -34.38
CA VAL A 354 -10.67 11.06 -35.55
C VAL A 354 -10.55 9.55 -35.33
N GLY A 355 -11.08 8.74 -36.26
CA GLY A 355 -10.92 7.28 -36.24
C GLY A 355 -11.36 6.62 -34.94
N GLY A 356 -12.46 7.10 -34.33
CA GLY A 356 -12.98 6.64 -33.04
C GLY A 356 -12.32 7.25 -31.80
N ARG A 357 -11.24 8.03 -31.96
CA ARG A 357 -10.60 8.77 -30.87
C ARG A 357 -11.33 10.08 -30.64
N LYS A 358 -11.73 10.39 -29.39
CA LYS A 358 -12.54 11.58 -29.07
C LYS A 358 -11.70 12.84 -28.91
N ASN A 359 -10.81 12.85 -27.92
CA ASN A 359 -10.09 14.07 -27.50
C ASN A 359 -8.57 13.97 -27.67
N ASN A 360 -8.01 12.77 -27.76
CA ASN A 360 -6.57 12.54 -27.75
C ASN A 360 -6.21 11.46 -28.78
N ALA A 361 -5.03 11.59 -29.38
CA ALA A 361 -4.37 10.53 -30.13
C ALA A 361 -2.96 10.32 -29.59
N GLU A 362 -2.37 9.17 -29.86
CA GLU A 362 -0.99 8.84 -29.50
C GLU A 362 -0.21 8.65 -30.79
N VAL A 363 1.02 9.16 -30.80
CA VAL A 363 2.01 8.96 -31.87
C VAL A 363 3.27 8.38 -31.23
N ASP A 364 4.00 7.55 -31.99
CA ASP A 364 5.05 6.70 -31.42
C ASP A 364 6.31 7.50 -31.09
N ARG A 365 6.69 8.45 -31.96
CA ARG A 365 7.79 9.40 -31.71
C ARG A 365 7.52 10.75 -32.33
N VAL A 366 8.08 11.80 -31.72
CA VAL A 366 8.17 13.14 -32.30
C VAL A 366 9.59 13.65 -32.09
N TRP A 367 10.21 14.15 -33.15
CA TRP A 367 11.53 14.76 -33.07
C TRP A 367 11.67 15.95 -34.00
N GLU A 368 12.60 16.84 -33.66
CA GLU A 368 12.90 18.04 -34.43
C GLU A 368 14.33 17.98 -34.94
N VAL A 369 14.52 18.31 -36.22
CA VAL A 369 15.83 18.45 -36.84
C VAL A 369 15.99 19.89 -37.29
N THR A 370 17.07 20.53 -36.82
CA THR A 370 17.43 21.89 -37.25
C THR A 370 18.56 21.79 -38.29
N PRO A 371 18.27 21.99 -39.59
CA PRO A 371 19.25 21.75 -40.64
C PRO A 371 20.42 22.75 -40.63
N ALA A 372 20.21 23.95 -40.11
CA ALA A 372 21.24 24.97 -39.89
C ALA A 372 20.80 25.95 -38.80
N PRO A 373 21.72 26.66 -38.10
CA PRO A 373 21.41 27.52 -36.96
C PRO A 373 20.37 28.63 -37.20
N LEU A 374 20.21 29.05 -38.46
CA LEU A 374 19.29 30.13 -38.86
C LEU A 374 17.99 29.63 -39.50
N LEU A 375 17.82 28.31 -39.68
CA LEU A 375 16.63 27.73 -40.29
C LEU A 375 15.65 27.24 -39.23
N GLN A 376 14.37 27.32 -39.54
CA GLN A 376 13.32 26.77 -38.68
C GLN A 376 13.46 25.24 -38.58
N PRO A 377 13.25 24.66 -37.39
CA PRO A 377 13.30 23.23 -37.22
C PRO A 377 12.20 22.54 -38.03
N THR A 378 12.53 21.37 -38.61
CA THR A 378 11.54 20.47 -39.18
C THR A 378 11.14 19.45 -38.13
N THR A 379 9.85 19.38 -37.81
CA THR A 379 9.28 18.42 -36.87
C THR A 379 8.81 17.18 -37.62
N TYR A 380 9.27 16.01 -37.19
CA TYR A 380 8.84 14.73 -37.71
C TYR A 380 7.96 14.03 -36.69
N VAL A 381 6.86 13.44 -37.16
CA VAL A 381 5.91 12.70 -36.33
C VAL A 381 5.81 11.28 -36.86
N LEU A 382 6.08 10.28 -36.02
CA LEU A 382 6.12 8.87 -36.41
C LEU A 382 4.88 8.11 -35.94
N GLU A 383 4.32 7.33 -36.86
CA GLU A 383 3.39 6.23 -36.58
C GLU A 383 3.97 4.93 -37.16
N CYS A 384 3.99 3.90 -36.34
CA CYS A 384 4.46 2.57 -36.65
C CYS A 384 3.28 1.60 -36.71
N LYS A 385 3.25 0.74 -37.74
CA LYS A 385 2.22 -0.28 -37.83
C LYS A 385 2.75 -1.58 -38.43
N TRP A 386 2.49 -2.67 -37.71
CA TRP A 386 2.72 -4.02 -38.21
C TRP A 386 1.49 -4.53 -38.99
N GLY A 387 1.75 -5.28 -40.06
CA GLY A 387 0.77 -5.73 -41.04
C GLY A 387 0.80 -4.98 -42.36
N LEU A 388 -0.21 -5.25 -43.19
CA LEU A 388 -0.40 -4.66 -44.52
C LEU A 388 -1.04 -3.28 -44.40
N ILE A 389 -0.28 -2.24 -44.73
CA ILE A 389 -0.71 -0.85 -44.67
C ILE A 389 -1.53 -0.51 -45.91
N ARG A 390 -2.68 0.14 -45.66
CA ARG A 390 -3.61 0.58 -46.70
C ARG A 390 -3.87 2.09 -46.70
N LYS A 391 -4.55 2.61 -47.72
CA LYS A 391 -4.97 4.04 -47.82
C LYS A 391 -5.64 4.52 -46.54
N LYS A 392 -6.56 3.72 -45.98
CA LYS A 392 -7.28 4.08 -44.74
C LYS A 392 -6.35 4.36 -43.56
N ASP A 393 -5.20 3.70 -43.51
CA ASP A 393 -4.25 3.85 -42.41
C ASP A 393 -3.47 5.17 -42.55
N VAL A 394 -3.05 5.47 -43.79
CA VAL A 394 -2.43 6.77 -44.15
C VAL A 394 -3.41 7.92 -43.93
N ASP A 395 -4.67 7.78 -44.36
CA ASP A 395 -5.72 8.77 -44.13
C ASP A 395 -5.97 9.00 -42.64
N ASN A 396 -6.02 7.93 -41.85
CA ASN A 396 -6.25 8.03 -40.42
C ASN A 396 -5.09 8.78 -39.75
N PHE A 397 -3.84 8.47 -40.10
CA PHE A 397 -2.67 9.17 -39.57
C PHE A 397 -2.62 10.64 -40.01
N PHE A 398 -2.88 10.91 -41.30
CA PHE A 398 -3.00 12.28 -41.81
C PHE A 398 -4.04 13.09 -41.03
N ASN A 399 -5.23 12.52 -40.79
CA ASN A 399 -6.28 13.19 -40.03
C ASN A 399 -5.90 13.42 -38.56
N ILE A 400 -5.14 12.51 -37.94
CA ILE A 400 -4.61 12.70 -36.59
C ILE A 400 -3.73 13.96 -36.57
N LEU A 401 -2.79 14.10 -37.51
CA LEU A 401 -1.93 15.29 -37.61
C LEU A 401 -2.75 16.55 -37.88
N LEU A 402 -3.64 16.49 -38.86
CA LEU A 402 -4.47 17.62 -39.31
C LEU A 402 -5.34 18.19 -38.18
N TRP A 403 -6.00 17.33 -37.40
CA TRP A 403 -6.95 17.73 -36.35
C TRP A 403 -6.34 17.83 -34.95
N SER A 404 -5.03 17.63 -34.83
CA SER A 404 -4.30 17.90 -33.59
C SER A 404 -4.12 19.40 -33.35
N LYS A 405 -3.99 19.80 -32.08
CA LYS A 405 -3.62 21.16 -31.67
C LYS A 405 -2.14 21.42 -31.91
N GLU A 406 -1.33 20.39 -31.76
CA GLU A 406 0.13 20.42 -31.81
C GLU A 406 0.62 20.60 -33.24
N PHE A 407 0.05 19.88 -34.21
CA PHE A 407 0.55 19.81 -35.58
C PHE A 407 -0.42 20.39 -36.64
N GLY A 408 -1.69 20.62 -36.30
CA GLY A 408 -2.65 21.28 -37.17
C GLY A 408 -2.72 22.80 -36.97
N VAL A 409 -3.10 23.53 -38.02
CA VAL A 409 -3.34 24.98 -37.98
C VAL A 409 -4.53 25.35 -38.87
N ASP A 410 -5.36 26.28 -38.39
CA ASP A 410 -6.46 26.83 -39.18
C ASP A 410 -5.93 27.90 -40.14
N THR A 411 -6.27 27.77 -41.41
CA THR A 411 -5.97 28.76 -42.45
C THR A 411 -7.28 29.22 -43.11
N PRO A 412 -7.29 30.36 -43.83
CA PRO A 412 -8.49 30.81 -44.56
C PRO A 412 -9.06 29.77 -45.54
N GLU A 413 -8.21 28.87 -46.06
CA GLU A 413 -8.59 27.80 -46.99
C GLU A 413 -9.03 26.50 -46.29
N GLY A 414 -9.13 26.53 -44.96
CA GLY A 414 -9.42 25.39 -44.10
C GLY A 414 -8.21 24.96 -43.27
N ARG A 415 -8.41 23.93 -42.44
CA ARG A 415 -7.35 23.42 -41.58
C ARG A 415 -6.29 22.69 -42.40
N LYS A 416 -5.02 22.91 -42.09
CA LYS A 416 -3.85 22.27 -42.72
C LYS A 416 -2.86 21.78 -41.66
N ILE A 417 -1.92 20.92 -42.05
CA ILE A 417 -0.77 20.59 -41.22
C ILE A 417 0.17 21.82 -41.19
N LYS A 418 0.74 22.14 -40.02
CA LYS A 418 1.68 23.25 -39.85
C LYS A 418 2.87 23.10 -40.81
N GLN A 419 3.33 24.22 -41.35
CA GLN A 419 4.56 24.25 -42.15
C GLN A 419 5.73 23.76 -41.29
N GLY A 420 6.59 22.92 -41.88
CA GLY A 420 7.71 22.30 -41.17
C GLY A 420 7.37 21.00 -40.43
N VAL A 421 6.10 20.56 -40.42
CA VAL A 421 5.72 19.25 -39.87
C VAL A 421 5.63 18.22 -40.98
N VAL A 422 6.38 17.12 -40.84
CA VAL A 422 6.39 15.97 -41.76
C VAL A 422 5.90 14.71 -41.04
N GLY A 423 4.89 14.06 -41.60
CA GLY A 423 4.46 12.75 -41.11
C GLY A 423 5.43 11.66 -41.57
N VAL A 424 5.73 10.70 -40.71
CA VAL A 424 6.54 9.53 -41.01
C VAL A 424 5.73 8.29 -40.65
N PHE A 425 5.48 7.43 -41.61
CA PHE A 425 4.67 6.23 -41.42
C PHE A 425 5.53 4.98 -41.68
N ALA A 426 5.85 4.24 -40.63
CA ALA A 426 6.68 3.04 -40.71
C ALA A 426 5.81 1.78 -40.75
N GLY A 427 5.77 1.15 -41.94
CA GLY A 427 4.95 -0.02 -42.20
C GLY A 427 5.77 -1.27 -42.46
N SER A 428 5.33 -2.41 -41.91
CA SER A 428 5.97 -3.70 -42.19
C SER A 428 5.78 -4.18 -43.64
N ALA A 429 4.68 -3.78 -44.27
CA ALA A 429 4.39 -4.02 -45.69
C ALA A 429 3.37 -2.97 -46.16
N PHE A 430 3.55 -2.45 -47.37
CA PHE A 430 2.58 -1.55 -48.01
C PHE A 430 1.94 -2.29 -49.16
N ASP A 431 0.62 -2.19 -49.31
CA ASP A 431 -0.08 -2.89 -50.40
C ASP A 431 0.34 -2.31 -51.76
N PRO A 432 1.10 -3.06 -52.59
CA PRO A 432 1.58 -2.55 -53.87
C PRO A 432 0.46 -2.49 -54.92
N LYS A 433 -0.66 -3.20 -54.69
CA LYS A 433 -1.81 -3.23 -55.61
C LYS A 433 -2.82 -2.14 -55.31
N GLU A 434 -2.75 -1.52 -54.13
CA GLU A 434 -3.65 -0.45 -53.78
C GLU A 434 -3.36 0.80 -54.62
N LYS A 435 -4.35 1.16 -55.44
CA LYS A 435 -4.35 2.38 -56.24
C LYS A 435 -5.37 3.34 -55.66
N VAL A 436 -4.93 4.55 -55.37
CA VAL A 436 -5.79 5.62 -54.86
C VAL A 436 -6.31 6.43 -56.03
N GLN A 437 -7.63 6.49 -56.18
CA GLN A 437 -8.27 7.34 -57.17
C GLN A 437 -8.42 8.77 -56.63
N LEU A 438 -7.95 9.74 -57.39
CA LEU A 438 -8.06 11.16 -57.08
C LEU A 438 -9.38 11.75 -57.58
N LYS A 439 -9.67 12.98 -57.17
CA LYS A 439 -10.89 13.71 -57.60
C LYS A 439 -10.95 13.96 -59.11
N ASP A 440 -9.79 14.02 -59.77
CA ASP A 440 -9.65 14.15 -61.22
C ASP A 440 -9.78 12.80 -61.98
N GLY A 441 -10.08 11.71 -61.26
CA GLY A 441 -10.23 10.37 -61.82
C GLY A 441 -8.91 9.60 -62.02
N SER A 442 -7.76 10.24 -61.87
CA SER A 442 -6.45 9.58 -62.01
C SER A 442 -6.17 8.61 -60.86
N LYS A 443 -5.40 7.55 -61.14
CA LYS A 443 -5.03 6.52 -60.15
C LYS A 443 -3.54 6.59 -59.84
N ILE A 444 -3.19 6.81 -58.58
CA ILE A 444 -1.81 6.87 -58.12
C ILE A 444 -1.50 5.76 -57.12
N SER A 445 -0.21 5.45 -56.94
CA SER A 445 0.23 4.49 -55.91
C SER A 445 0.00 5.04 -54.50
N LEU A 446 -0.10 4.15 -53.50
CA LEU A 446 -0.17 4.53 -52.09
C LEU A 446 1.02 5.41 -51.66
N SER A 447 2.23 5.14 -52.17
CA SER A 447 3.42 5.95 -51.88
C SER A 447 3.31 7.38 -52.43
N SER A 448 2.83 7.53 -53.66
CA SER A 448 2.60 8.84 -54.28
C SER A 448 1.50 9.60 -53.56
N TYR A 449 0.48 8.89 -53.09
CA TYR A 449 -0.61 9.46 -52.31
C TYR A 449 -0.12 9.99 -50.96
N ALA A 450 0.65 9.19 -50.22
CA ALA A 450 1.24 9.60 -48.94
C ALA A 450 2.16 10.83 -49.11
N ALA A 451 2.99 10.87 -50.16
CA ALA A 451 3.84 12.01 -50.44
C ALA A 451 3.06 13.31 -50.66
N ARG A 452 1.89 13.26 -51.35
CA ARG A 452 1.00 14.42 -51.52
C ARG A 452 0.38 14.92 -50.21
N MET A 453 0.35 14.07 -49.18
CA MET A 453 -0.13 14.41 -47.83
C MET A 453 1.00 14.86 -46.89
N ASN A 454 2.22 15.07 -47.43
CA ASN A 454 3.42 15.33 -46.64
C ASN A 454 3.74 14.20 -45.63
N ILE A 455 3.47 12.95 -46.03
CA ILE A 455 3.77 11.74 -45.26
C ILE A 455 4.86 10.95 -45.99
N GLN A 456 5.96 10.72 -45.32
CA GLN A 456 7.04 9.84 -45.75
C GLN A 456 6.77 8.41 -45.29
N LEU A 457 6.92 7.44 -46.19
CA LEU A 457 6.75 6.02 -45.87
C LEU A 457 8.11 5.38 -45.61
N LEU A 458 8.29 4.76 -44.45
CA LEU A 458 9.46 3.94 -44.13
C LEU A 458 9.09 2.47 -44.28
N LYS A 459 9.81 1.76 -45.16
CA LYS A 459 9.63 0.34 -45.45
C LYS A 459 10.64 -0.49 -44.68
N VAL A 460 10.31 -1.76 -44.46
CA VAL A 460 11.26 -2.69 -43.82
C VAL A 460 12.54 -2.85 -44.63
N THR A 461 12.45 -2.76 -45.96
CA THR A 461 13.61 -2.80 -46.85
C THR A 461 14.61 -1.71 -46.53
N ASP A 462 14.13 -0.51 -46.17
CA ASP A 462 14.98 0.64 -45.88
C ASP A 462 15.84 0.38 -44.63
N PHE A 463 15.27 -0.27 -43.61
CA PHE A 463 16.01 -0.67 -42.40
C PHE A 463 16.94 -1.86 -42.65
N ASN A 464 16.50 -2.85 -43.42
CA ASN A 464 17.35 -4.00 -43.80
C ASN A 464 18.59 -3.53 -44.57
N GLU A 465 18.44 -2.58 -45.50
CA GLU A 465 19.56 -1.97 -46.21
C GLU A 465 20.57 -1.31 -45.26
N ARG A 466 20.12 -0.68 -44.17
CA ARG A 466 21.01 -0.10 -43.15
C ARG A 466 21.82 -1.18 -42.43
N LEU A 467 21.20 -2.31 -42.05
CA LEU A 467 21.91 -3.44 -41.46
C LEU A 467 22.95 -4.01 -42.43
N TRP A 468 22.59 -4.19 -43.70
CA TRP A 468 23.52 -4.73 -44.69
C TRP A 468 24.69 -3.78 -44.97
N LYS A 469 24.42 -2.47 -45.08
CA LYS A 469 25.46 -1.44 -45.20
C LYS A 469 26.39 -1.41 -43.98
N ARG A 470 25.88 -1.75 -42.79
CA ARG A 470 26.68 -1.88 -41.56
C ARG A 470 27.58 -3.12 -41.56
N GLY A 471 27.29 -4.12 -42.40
CA GLY A 471 28.08 -5.34 -42.57
C GLY A 471 27.34 -6.62 -42.18
N CYS A 472 26.03 -6.58 -41.90
CA CYS A 472 25.26 -7.77 -41.61
C CYS A 472 25.02 -8.62 -42.89
N PRO A 473 25.03 -9.95 -42.78
CA PRO A 473 24.64 -10.84 -43.87
C PRO A 473 23.20 -10.59 -44.37
N LYS A 474 22.94 -10.83 -45.66
CA LYS A 474 21.62 -10.56 -46.30
C LYS A 474 20.45 -11.36 -45.73
N ASN A 475 20.72 -12.50 -45.09
CA ASN A 475 19.70 -13.33 -44.43
C ASN A 475 19.27 -12.79 -43.05
N ILE A 476 19.94 -11.75 -42.54
CA ILE A 476 19.54 -11.01 -41.35
C ILE A 476 18.62 -9.88 -41.77
N SER A 477 17.44 -9.82 -41.14
CA SER A 477 16.44 -8.80 -41.39
C SER A 477 15.76 -8.36 -40.10
N VAL A 478 15.25 -7.14 -40.11
CA VAL A 478 14.46 -6.58 -39.01
C VAL A 478 13.24 -7.43 -38.73
N GLN A 479 12.57 -7.96 -39.77
CA GLN A 479 11.44 -8.88 -39.55
C GLN A 479 11.86 -10.14 -38.77
N LYS A 480 13.06 -10.67 -39.02
CA LYS A 480 13.57 -11.84 -38.29
C LYS A 480 13.87 -11.48 -36.84
N ILE A 481 14.46 -10.31 -36.59
CA ILE A 481 14.69 -9.77 -35.24
C ILE A 481 13.36 -9.62 -34.48
N CYS A 482 12.37 -8.94 -35.07
CA CYS A 482 11.06 -8.76 -34.44
C CYS A 482 10.34 -10.08 -34.11
N LYS A 483 10.48 -11.10 -34.98
CA LYS A 483 9.91 -12.43 -34.75
C LYS A 483 10.59 -13.19 -33.63
N LEU A 484 11.91 -13.02 -33.46
CA LEU A 484 12.68 -13.77 -32.48
C LEU A 484 12.67 -13.13 -31.09
N ALA A 485 12.66 -11.80 -30.99
CA ALA A 485 12.69 -11.09 -29.72
C ALA A 485 11.41 -11.33 -28.89
N ARG A 486 11.55 -11.54 -27.60
CA ARG A 486 10.42 -11.72 -26.66
C ARG A 486 9.64 -10.43 -26.44
N ASP A 487 10.34 -9.30 -26.38
CA ASP A 487 9.78 -8.00 -26.06
C ASP A 487 10.61 -6.87 -26.68
N GLU A 488 10.10 -5.64 -26.54
CA GLU A 488 10.69 -4.42 -27.07
C GLU A 488 12.09 -4.11 -26.53
N LYS A 489 12.39 -4.53 -25.30
CA LYS A 489 13.71 -4.33 -24.71
C LYS A 489 14.72 -5.24 -25.39
N GLU A 490 14.38 -6.51 -25.53
CA GLU A 490 15.25 -7.48 -26.18
C GLU A 490 15.48 -7.14 -27.67
N VAL A 491 14.50 -6.54 -28.35
CA VAL A 491 14.72 -5.98 -29.70
C VAL A 491 15.87 -4.97 -29.72
N ARG A 492 15.84 -4.00 -28.79
CA ARG A 492 16.88 -2.96 -28.71
C ARG A 492 18.23 -3.57 -28.37
N ASP A 493 18.26 -4.50 -27.41
CA ASP A 493 19.49 -5.22 -27.04
C ASP A 493 20.06 -6.01 -28.23
N ILE A 494 19.21 -6.68 -29.01
CA ILE A 494 19.65 -7.42 -30.22
C ILE A 494 20.20 -6.45 -31.27
N LEU A 495 19.49 -5.35 -31.54
CA LEU A 495 19.91 -4.37 -32.53
C LEU A 495 21.23 -3.71 -32.14
N GLU A 496 21.42 -3.34 -30.88
CA GLU A 496 22.68 -2.79 -30.36
C GLU A 496 23.84 -3.76 -30.58
N ASN A 497 23.67 -5.02 -30.14
CA ASN A 497 24.71 -6.05 -30.27
C ASN A 497 25.06 -6.36 -31.74
N ILE A 498 24.05 -6.41 -32.62
CA ILE A 498 24.24 -6.60 -34.05
C ILE A 498 24.91 -5.36 -34.67
N TRP A 499 24.56 -4.17 -34.22
CA TRP A 499 25.12 -2.93 -34.74
C TRP A 499 26.58 -2.75 -34.36
N GLU A 500 26.98 -3.15 -33.15
CA GLU A 500 28.38 -3.17 -32.72
C GLU A 500 29.18 -4.27 -33.44
N ASN A 501 28.62 -5.48 -33.53
CA ASN A 501 29.30 -6.68 -34.03
C ASN A 501 28.53 -7.38 -35.17
N PRO A 502 28.45 -6.77 -36.37
CA PRO A 502 27.59 -7.23 -37.45
C PRO A 502 27.95 -8.62 -38.01
N LYS A 503 29.22 -9.04 -37.90
CA LYS A 503 29.67 -10.39 -38.32
C LYS A 503 29.11 -11.51 -37.43
N SER A 504 28.78 -11.20 -36.18
CA SER A 504 28.28 -12.17 -35.19
C SER A 504 26.75 -12.29 -35.18
N SER A 505 26.06 -11.58 -36.07
CA SER A 505 24.60 -11.45 -36.08
C SER A 505 23.86 -12.80 -36.15
N GLU A 506 24.36 -13.76 -36.93
CA GLU A 506 23.74 -15.10 -37.04
C GLU A 506 23.83 -15.89 -35.73
N LYS A 507 24.96 -15.78 -35.03
CA LYS A 507 25.16 -16.41 -33.73
C LYS A 507 24.25 -15.79 -32.68
N ILE A 508 24.15 -14.46 -32.67
CA ILE A 508 23.26 -13.72 -31.76
C ILE A 508 21.81 -14.18 -31.95
N LEU A 509 21.30 -14.19 -33.19
CA LEU A 509 19.91 -14.59 -33.45
C LEU A 509 19.64 -16.07 -33.12
N SER A 510 20.61 -16.96 -33.36
CA SER A 510 20.48 -18.37 -33.00
C SER A 510 20.35 -18.56 -31.49
N GLN A 511 21.14 -17.83 -30.69
CA GLN A 511 21.06 -17.86 -29.24
C GLN A 511 19.71 -17.35 -28.72
N ILE A 512 19.21 -16.23 -29.27
CA ILE A 512 17.89 -15.69 -28.93
C ILE A 512 16.78 -16.67 -29.27
N SER A 513 16.85 -17.32 -30.43
CA SER A 513 15.85 -18.31 -30.84
C SER A 513 15.75 -19.49 -29.88
N ILE A 514 16.87 -19.92 -29.28
CA ILE A 514 16.88 -20.98 -28.27
C ILE A 514 16.33 -20.45 -26.94
N LYS A 515 16.80 -19.27 -26.51
CA LYS A 515 16.39 -18.61 -25.27
C LYS A 515 14.88 -18.39 -25.18
N ASN A 516 14.23 -18.01 -26.29
CA ASN A 516 12.82 -17.66 -26.34
C ASN A 516 11.89 -18.79 -26.81
N ARG A 517 12.37 -20.03 -26.80
CA ARG A 517 11.58 -21.19 -27.26
C ARG A 517 10.26 -21.33 -26.50
N ASP A 518 10.27 -21.04 -25.20
CA ASP A 518 9.08 -21.04 -24.34
C ASP A 518 7.98 -20.08 -24.84
N VAL A 519 8.35 -18.88 -25.29
CA VAL A 519 7.41 -17.89 -25.86
C VAL A 519 6.73 -18.46 -27.10
N TYR A 520 7.50 -19.09 -28.00
CA TYR A 520 6.97 -19.62 -29.24
C TYR A 520 6.07 -20.83 -29.01
N GLU A 521 6.42 -21.71 -28.08
CA GLU A 521 5.57 -22.84 -27.71
C GLU A 521 4.26 -22.38 -27.05
N PHE A 522 4.32 -21.35 -26.22
CA PHE A 522 3.12 -20.71 -25.66
C PHE A 522 2.24 -20.09 -26.76
N GLU A 523 2.82 -19.38 -27.74
CA GLU A 523 2.08 -18.82 -28.87
C GLU A 523 1.43 -19.91 -29.74
N LYS A 524 2.10 -21.05 -29.94
CA LYS A 524 1.50 -22.21 -30.61
C LYS A 524 0.32 -22.76 -29.80
N CYS A 525 0.41 -22.80 -28.48
CA CYS A 525 -0.69 -23.20 -27.61
C CYS A 525 -1.91 -22.28 -27.78
N LEU A 526 -1.71 -20.96 -27.89
CA LEU A 526 -2.79 -19.99 -28.15
C LEU A 526 -3.53 -20.23 -29.47
N LEU A 527 -2.83 -20.75 -30.48
CA LEU A 527 -3.38 -21.03 -31.81
C LEU A 527 -4.12 -22.38 -31.90
N ARG A 528 -3.94 -23.28 -30.93
CA ARG A 528 -4.72 -24.52 -30.88
C ARG A 528 -6.17 -24.16 -30.60
N VAL A 529 -7.05 -24.56 -31.51
CA VAL A 529 -8.50 -24.49 -31.27
C VAL A 529 -8.82 -25.51 -30.19
N ARG A 530 -9.67 -25.11 -29.25
CA ARG A 530 -10.17 -26.03 -28.23
C ARG A 530 -11.09 -27.02 -28.94
N ASP A 531 -10.62 -28.24 -29.16
CA ASP A 531 -11.53 -29.35 -29.44
C ASP A 531 -12.42 -29.48 -28.20
N MET A 532 -13.72 -29.25 -28.39
CA MET A 532 -14.70 -29.33 -27.31
C MET A 532 -14.95 -30.79 -26.94
N ASN A 533 -13.99 -31.44 -26.29
CA ASN A 533 -14.23 -32.68 -25.56
C ASN A 533 -13.63 -32.51 -24.16
N PHE A 534 -14.51 -32.28 -23.19
CA PHE A 534 -14.22 -32.15 -21.77
C PHE A 534 -14.30 -33.53 -21.12
N GLU A 535 -13.40 -34.43 -21.49
CA GLU A 535 -13.04 -35.58 -20.65
C GLU A 535 -11.52 -35.73 -20.74
N ASP A 536 -10.89 -35.83 -19.57
CA ASP A 536 -9.45 -35.99 -19.30
C ASP A 536 -8.57 -34.71 -19.22
N CYS A 537 -8.73 -33.98 -18.10
CA CYS A 537 -7.64 -33.30 -17.36
C CYS A 537 -7.98 -33.23 -15.87
#